data_AF-A0A7X7ATE3-F1
#
_entry.id   AF-A0A7X7ATE3-F1
#
_cell.length_a   1.000
_cell.length_b   1.000
_cell.length_c   1.000
_cell.angle_alpha   90.00
_cell.angle_beta   90.00
_cell.angle_gamma   90.00
#
_symmetry.space_group_name_H-M   'P 1'
#
loop_
_entity.id
_entity.type
_entity.pdbx_description
1 polymer ?
#
loop_
_entity_poly.entity_id
_entity_poly.type
_entity_poly.pdbx_seq_one_letter_code
_entity_poly.pdbx_strand_id
1 'polypeptide(L)'
;MSKIDDKKTSTKLSEEFIEDDSDKRVIVFVVIAILIIMITIVGILIGCQKKEVVTPDDEQDIVIPVEKDEDEEKDEEKLVDRIVVKKVTSTSNSSKPTTGGEENKSVYKVVYLYDDLMSYYVSDVNEGDTAEKYIPKGYSSCKYYTTAEFKEEFDFNTKIKSDTEIYLECEIIEYTIIYDRDTTNPKSYTVNDTDTELSDIDSTKIFIGWYSDSAFTNKVTALTNSIVEFANENNEIYLYAKEVDDVTVEYYGFSGKDHADVLDVDGAKTYEVQGPSNNDNICASGTKFLGWTLEEFGKVINANPGDTINVKKDTTYYAVCGEIKVIYTSEGKTVEEIGYTENDLLDYNLPTAEELDMEVPTYFVKVDVPTGTSKKVVANEKPQIDYGEIKLEDVSGKEGTGYTAAVDDNVEELEKEFAGWSKTVTDPFDGTVEEVKLPEEFVPDADITLNAIWEEQTLEFSET
;
A
#
# COMPACT_ATOMS: atom_id res chain seq x y z
N MET A 1 -12.05 -42.98 -65.00
CA MET A 1 -13.35 -42.30 -65.16
C MET A 1 -13.52 -41.37 -63.96
N SER A 2 -13.56 -40.05 -64.20
CA SER A 2 -13.79 -38.90 -63.27
C SER A 2 -12.83 -38.76 -62.06
N LYS A 3 -11.85 -37.82 -62.05
CA LYS A 3 -11.92 -36.36 -61.78
C LYS A 3 -12.73 -35.98 -60.52
N ILE A 4 -12.02 -35.52 -59.49
CA ILE A 4 -12.30 -34.28 -58.71
C ILE A 4 -10.94 -33.67 -58.34
N ASP A 5 -10.87 -32.35 -58.51
CA ASP A 5 -9.69 -31.48 -58.66
C ASP A 5 -9.00 -31.07 -57.35
N ASP A 6 -7.68 -30.85 -57.48
CA ASP A 6 -6.85 -30.04 -56.59
C ASP A 6 -7.34 -28.59 -56.48
N LYS A 7 -7.42 -28.06 -55.27
CA LYS A 7 -7.37 -26.61 -55.05
C LYS A 7 -6.73 -26.23 -53.72
N LYS A 8 -5.39 -26.22 -53.73
CA LYS A 8 -4.56 -25.41 -52.84
C LYS A 8 -4.84 -23.94 -53.14
N THR A 9 -5.49 -23.23 -52.22
CA THR A 9 -5.69 -21.77 -52.35
C THR A 9 -4.93 -21.08 -51.22
N SER A 10 -4.00 -20.23 -51.63
CA SER A 10 -3.23 -19.34 -50.79
C SER A 10 -4.12 -18.31 -50.09
N THR A 11 -3.81 -18.02 -48.84
CA THR A 11 -4.05 -16.69 -48.29
C THR A 11 -2.71 -16.13 -47.88
N LYS A 12 -2.17 -15.28 -48.75
CA LYS A 12 -1.13 -14.32 -48.42
C LYS A 12 -1.69 -13.46 -47.28
N LEU A 13 -1.02 -13.42 -46.13
CA LEU A 13 -1.12 -12.23 -45.30
C LEU A 13 -0.35 -11.14 -46.02
N SER A 14 -1.08 -10.12 -46.45
CA SER A 14 -0.55 -8.85 -46.91
C SER A 14 0.25 -8.22 -45.78
N GLU A 15 1.55 -8.08 -46.01
CA GLU A 15 2.34 -6.99 -45.44
C GLU A 15 1.75 -5.68 -45.97
N GLU A 16 0.89 -5.06 -45.17
CA GLU A 16 0.53 -3.66 -45.34
C GLU A 16 1.39 -2.85 -44.38
N PHE A 17 2.35 -2.14 -44.97
CA PHE A 17 3.04 -1.03 -44.35
C PHE A 17 2.01 -0.06 -43.75
N ILE A 18 2.10 0.18 -42.45
CA ILE A 18 1.83 1.51 -41.91
C ILE A 18 3.19 2.08 -41.51
N GLU A 19 3.75 2.87 -42.41
CA GLU A 19 4.57 4.00 -42.01
C GLU A 19 3.66 4.90 -41.16
N ASP A 20 3.97 5.08 -39.88
CA ASP A 20 3.54 6.29 -39.20
C ASP A 20 4.70 6.86 -38.39
N ASP A 21 5.07 8.09 -38.76
CA ASP A 21 6.17 8.91 -38.28
C ASP A 21 5.87 9.47 -36.86
N SER A 22 5.04 8.75 -36.09
CA SER A 22 4.53 9.13 -34.77
C SER A 22 5.36 8.53 -33.63
N ASP A 23 6.00 7.37 -33.83
CA ASP A 23 6.78 6.70 -32.78
C ASP A 23 8.08 7.41 -32.41
N LYS A 24 8.71 8.12 -33.35
CA LYS A 24 9.90 8.92 -33.02
C LYS A 24 9.55 10.14 -32.16
N ARG A 25 8.35 10.71 -32.31
CA ARG A 25 7.90 11.83 -31.46
C ARG A 25 7.55 11.31 -30.07
N VAL A 26 6.88 10.17 -29.96
CA VAL A 26 6.53 9.54 -28.68
C VAL A 26 7.80 9.16 -27.90
N ILE A 27 8.80 8.56 -28.55
CA ILE A 27 10.09 8.25 -27.91
C ILE A 27 10.83 9.53 -27.47
N VAL A 28 10.80 10.60 -28.27
CA VAL A 28 11.42 11.88 -27.89
C VAL A 28 10.68 12.54 -26.72
N PHE A 29 9.35 12.48 -26.66
CA PHE A 29 8.57 13.03 -25.54
C PHE A 29 8.79 12.25 -24.24
N VAL A 30 8.92 10.92 -24.31
CA VAL A 30 9.23 10.08 -23.14
C VAL A 30 10.65 10.37 -22.62
N VAL A 31 11.64 10.53 -23.50
CA VAL A 31 13.01 10.87 -23.10
C VAL A 31 13.11 12.28 -22.50
N ILE A 32 12.37 13.26 -23.04
CA ILE A 32 12.33 14.63 -22.47
C ILE A 32 11.62 14.64 -21.12
N ALA A 33 10.53 13.89 -20.95
CA ALA A 33 9.84 13.76 -19.67
C ALA A 33 10.74 13.13 -18.58
N ILE A 34 11.49 12.09 -18.93
CA ILE A 34 12.48 11.47 -18.01
C ILE A 34 13.61 12.45 -17.67
N LEU A 35 14.10 13.25 -18.62
CA LEU A 35 15.12 14.28 -18.37
C LEU A 35 14.63 15.40 -17.45
N ILE A 36 13.36 15.83 -17.59
CA ILE A 36 12.75 16.85 -16.71
C ILE A 36 12.60 16.29 -15.28
N ILE A 37 12.20 15.03 -15.14
CA ILE A 37 12.09 14.36 -13.83
C ILE A 37 13.47 14.17 -13.18
N MET A 38 14.51 13.87 -13.96
CA MET A 38 15.88 13.74 -13.42
C MET A 38 16.47 15.10 -13.00
N ILE A 39 16.13 16.20 -13.69
CA ILE A 39 16.57 17.55 -13.31
C ILE A 39 15.87 18.02 -12.01
N THR A 40 14.59 17.70 -11.80
CA THR A 40 13.89 18.02 -10.55
C THR A 40 14.41 17.20 -9.36
N ILE A 41 14.77 15.93 -9.57
CA ILE A 41 15.37 15.08 -8.52
C ILE A 41 16.78 15.57 -8.14
N VAL A 42 17.59 16.03 -9.10
CA VAL A 42 18.92 16.61 -8.81
C VAL A 42 18.81 18.00 -8.16
N GLY A 43 17.78 18.78 -8.47
CA GLY A 43 17.48 20.06 -7.80
C GLY A 43 17.09 19.90 -6.33
N ILE A 44 16.48 18.78 -5.96
CA ILE A 44 16.12 18.45 -4.57
C ILE A 44 17.32 17.90 -3.77
N LEU A 45 18.25 17.20 -4.42
CA LEU A 45 19.40 16.56 -3.74
C LEU A 45 20.59 17.48 -3.46
N ILE A 46 20.72 18.65 -4.12
CA ILE A 46 21.77 19.64 -3.82
C ILE A 46 21.35 20.61 -2.70
N GLY A 47 20.09 20.56 -2.25
CA GLY A 47 19.55 21.45 -1.20
C GLY A 47 19.85 21.07 0.25
N CYS A 48 20.46 19.90 0.53
CA CYS A 48 20.60 19.39 1.90
C CYS A 48 22.01 18.89 2.23
N GLN A 49 22.96 19.80 2.49
CA GLN A 49 24.08 19.56 3.42
C GLN A 49 24.62 20.90 3.99
N LYS A 50 23.97 21.41 5.05
CA LYS A 50 24.67 21.87 6.26
C LYS A 50 23.66 22.06 7.41
N LYS A 51 23.39 20.97 8.14
CA LYS A 51 22.92 21.05 9.54
C LYS A 51 24.17 21.16 10.40
N GLU A 52 24.51 22.38 10.82
CA GLU A 52 25.31 22.56 12.03
C GLU A 52 24.35 22.46 13.22
N VAL A 53 24.77 21.65 14.20
CA VAL A 53 24.06 21.34 15.44
C VAL A 53 23.82 22.63 16.21
N VAL A 54 22.56 22.98 16.44
CA VAL A 54 22.14 23.93 17.46
C VAL A 54 21.16 23.20 18.37
N THR A 55 21.54 23.11 19.64
CA THR A 55 20.74 22.64 20.77
C THR A 55 19.43 23.43 20.90
N PRO A 56 18.35 22.83 21.42
CA PRO A 56 17.07 23.50 21.55
C PRO A 56 17.17 24.60 22.62
N ASP A 57 17.02 25.86 22.20
CA ASP A 57 16.80 27.00 23.08
C ASP A 57 15.38 27.52 22.80
N ASP A 58 14.51 27.28 23.78
CA ASP A 58 13.25 27.95 24.12
C ASP A 58 12.21 28.19 23.01
N GLU A 59 11.38 27.17 22.74
CA GLU A 59 9.96 27.39 22.42
C GLU A 59 9.33 28.12 23.63
N GLN A 60 9.01 29.40 23.48
CA GLN A 60 8.11 30.06 24.42
C GLN A 60 6.68 29.61 24.11
N ASP A 61 6.24 28.56 24.80
CA ASP A 61 4.83 28.27 25.00
C ASP A 61 4.14 29.52 25.56
N ILE A 62 3.20 30.08 24.79
CA ILE A 62 2.30 31.12 25.29
C ILE A 62 1.25 30.42 26.16
N VAL A 63 1.58 30.26 27.45
CA VAL A 63 0.61 29.82 28.47
C VAL A 63 -0.22 31.05 28.89
N ILE A 64 -1.52 31.00 28.61
CA ILE A 64 -2.51 31.96 29.12
C ILE A 64 -2.99 31.46 30.50
N PRO A 65 -2.77 32.18 31.61
CA PRO A 65 -3.34 31.77 32.90
C PRO A 65 -4.83 32.13 32.95
N VAL A 66 -5.66 31.14 33.24
CA VAL A 66 -7.06 31.33 33.63
C VAL A 66 -7.09 31.47 35.15
N GLU A 67 -7.28 32.68 35.68
CA GLU A 67 -7.64 32.87 37.10
C GLU A 67 -9.17 32.72 37.23
N LYS A 68 -9.59 31.67 37.97
CA LYS A 68 -10.92 31.58 38.56
C LYS A 68 -10.83 32.16 39.96
N ASP A 69 -11.49 33.29 40.19
CA ASP A 69 -11.84 33.72 41.54
C ASP A 69 -13.29 33.30 41.83
N GLU A 70 -13.44 32.48 42.87
CA GLU A 70 -14.72 32.10 43.46
C GLU A 70 -15.22 33.22 44.40
N ASP A 71 -16.55 33.40 44.39
CA ASP A 71 -17.43 34.07 45.37
C ASP A 71 -17.56 35.61 45.36
N GLU A 72 -18.68 36.12 44.80
CA GLU A 72 -19.88 36.57 45.57
C GLU A 72 -20.94 37.22 44.64
N GLU A 73 -22.23 36.91 44.87
CA GLU A 73 -23.39 37.46 44.15
C GLU A 73 -23.52 39.00 44.26
N LYS A 74 -23.78 39.69 43.14
CA LYS A 74 -25.05 40.41 42.85
C LYS A 74 -24.97 41.39 41.67
N ASP A 75 -26.11 41.43 40.96
CA ASP A 75 -26.66 42.46 40.06
C ASP A 75 -26.15 42.54 38.61
N GLU A 76 -27.15 42.56 37.72
CA GLU A 76 -27.11 42.55 36.26
C GLU A 76 -26.48 43.83 35.67
N GLU A 77 -25.35 43.71 34.96
CA GLU A 77 -25.02 44.48 33.74
C GLU A 77 -23.78 43.93 33.03
N LYS A 78 -23.94 43.57 31.74
CA LYS A 78 -22.92 43.27 30.70
C LYS A 78 -21.44 43.17 31.17
N LEU A 79 -20.98 41.94 31.43
CA LEU A 79 -19.56 41.60 31.43
C LEU A 79 -19.20 40.99 30.07
N VAL A 80 -18.66 41.81 29.18
CA VAL A 80 -17.83 41.33 28.07
C VAL A 80 -16.47 41.10 28.69
N ASP A 81 -16.11 39.84 28.97
CA ASP A 81 -14.77 39.50 29.44
C ASP A 81 -13.77 39.94 28.37
N ARG A 82 -13.01 40.99 28.68
CA ARG A 82 -12.03 41.59 27.78
C ARG A 82 -10.88 40.62 27.62
N ILE A 83 -10.67 40.12 26.41
CA ILE A 83 -9.36 39.60 25.99
C ILE A 83 -8.38 40.78 26.05
N VAL A 84 -7.65 40.90 27.16
CA VAL A 84 -6.55 41.86 27.28
C VAL A 84 -5.33 41.23 26.62
N VAL A 85 -5.13 41.51 25.32
CA VAL A 85 -3.87 41.20 24.65
C VAL A 85 -2.78 42.06 25.30
N LYS A 86 -1.94 41.45 26.13
CA LYS A 86 -0.76 42.14 26.69
C LYS A 86 0.14 42.52 25.52
N LYS A 87 0.41 43.83 25.39
CA LYS A 87 1.44 44.45 24.52
C LYS A 87 2.67 43.56 24.36
N VAL A 88 2.76 42.85 23.23
CA VAL A 88 3.93 42.02 22.90
C VAL A 88 4.98 42.93 22.28
N THR A 89 6.00 43.31 23.05
CA THR A 89 7.17 44.02 22.52
C THR A 89 8.20 42.97 22.09
N SER A 90 8.12 42.48 20.86
CA SER A 90 9.16 41.62 20.29
C SER A 90 10.21 42.48 19.61
N THR A 91 11.32 42.74 20.30
CA THR A 91 12.52 43.31 19.67
C THR A 91 13.29 42.16 19.01
N SER A 92 13.23 42.04 17.68
CA SER A 92 14.08 41.09 16.97
C SER A 92 15.51 41.62 16.92
N ASN A 93 16.42 40.99 17.67
CA ASN A 93 17.85 41.23 17.56
C ASN A 93 18.39 40.50 16.31
N SER A 94 18.47 41.19 15.18
CA SER A 94 19.30 40.74 14.06
C SER A 94 20.74 41.24 14.25
N SER A 95 21.67 40.30 14.41
CA SER A 95 23.10 40.58 14.44
C SER A 95 23.74 40.17 13.11
N LYS A 96 24.22 41.15 12.34
CA LYS A 96 25.59 41.31 11.77
C LYS A 96 25.60 42.31 10.59
N PRO A 97 26.57 43.25 10.50
CA PRO A 97 26.49 44.35 9.55
C PRO A 97 27.09 43.96 8.20
N THR A 98 26.42 44.34 7.11
CA THR A 98 27.11 44.52 5.82
C THR A 98 26.62 45.81 5.14
N THR A 99 27.61 46.50 4.61
CA THR A 99 27.67 47.85 4.06
C THR A 99 26.71 48.07 2.88
N GLY A 100 25.86 49.09 2.98
CA GLY A 100 24.99 49.59 1.92
C GLY A 100 23.78 50.26 2.56
N GLY A 101 23.66 51.59 2.43
CA GLY A 101 22.63 52.37 3.12
C GLY A 101 21.22 52.08 2.59
N GLU A 102 20.54 51.13 3.19
CA GLU A 102 19.10 51.15 3.40
C GLU A 102 18.87 51.35 4.89
N GLU A 103 18.07 52.35 5.26
CA GLU A 103 17.66 52.54 6.65
C GLU A 103 16.99 51.24 7.12
N ASN A 104 17.56 50.56 8.11
CA ASN A 104 16.89 49.45 8.81
C ASN A 104 15.66 50.03 9.52
N LYS A 105 14.53 50.14 8.81
CA LYS A 105 13.25 50.52 9.38
C LYS A 105 12.85 49.45 10.40
N SER A 106 12.35 49.88 11.56
CA SER A 106 11.74 48.97 12.54
C SER A 106 10.58 48.22 11.89
N VAL A 107 10.30 46.98 12.30
CA VAL A 107 9.13 46.21 11.83
C VAL A 107 8.12 46.13 12.97
N TYR A 108 6.85 46.41 12.68
CA TYR A 108 5.74 46.37 13.63
C TYR A 108 4.71 45.31 13.25
N LYS A 109 4.03 44.76 14.26
CA LYS A 109 2.96 43.79 14.07
C LYS A 109 1.61 44.49 13.94
N VAL A 110 0.89 44.18 12.87
CA VAL A 110 -0.51 44.54 12.70
C VAL A 110 -1.35 43.28 12.91
N VAL A 111 -2.21 43.31 13.93
CA VAL A 111 -3.07 42.18 14.32
C VAL A 111 -4.51 42.50 13.95
N TYR A 112 -5.11 41.67 13.10
CA TYR A 112 -6.51 41.76 12.68
C TYR A 112 -7.32 40.83 13.56
N LEU A 113 -8.18 41.37 14.42
CA LEU A 113 -9.02 40.63 15.37
C LEU A 113 -10.44 40.51 14.81
N TYR A 114 -10.99 39.30 14.79
CA TYR A 114 -12.33 39.00 14.25
C TYR A 114 -13.03 37.88 15.05
N ASP A 115 -14.29 37.60 14.71
CA ASP A 115 -15.15 36.60 15.38
C ASP A 115 -15.22 36.80 16.90
N ASP A 116 -15.82 37.91 17.33
CA ASP A 116 -15.91 38.33 18.73
C ASP A 116 -14.55 38.34 19.47
N LEU A 117 -13.48 38.65 18.73
CA LEU A 117 -12.09 38.74 19.19
C LEU A 117 -11.43 37.39 19.52
N MET A 118 -12.07 36.28 19.18
CA MET A 118 -11.54 34.93 19.41
C MET A 118 -10.56 34.48 18.32
N SER A 119 -10.60 35.12 17.14
CA SER A 119 -9.75 34.80 16.00
C SER A 119 -8.87 35.97 15.60
N TYR A 120 -7.66 35.67 15.08
CA TYR A 120 -6.73 36.71 14.65
C TYR A 120 -5.83 36.33 13.47
N TYR A 121 -5.42 37.34 12.71
CA TYR A 121 -4.37 37.26 11.69
C TYR A 121 -3.29 38.30 11.99
N VAL A 122 -2.02 37.99 11.70
CA VAL A 122 -0.89 38.90 11.96
C VAL A 122 -0.15 39.18 10.66
N SER A 123 0.11 40.45 10.39
CA SER A 123 1.00 40.90 9.32
C SER A 123 2.14 41.75 9.87
N ASP A 124 3.35 41.59 9.32
CA ASP A 124 4.50 42.44 9.65
C ASP A 124 4.57 43.64 8.69
N VAL A 125 4.74 44.85 9.22
CA VAL A 125 4.74 46.12 8.45
C VAL A 125 5.93 46.98 8.86
N ASN A 126 6.68 47.52 7.91
CA ASN A 126 7.81 48.40 8.25
C ASN A 126 7.34 49.74 8.82
N GLU A 127 8.17 50.34 9.65
CA GLU A 127 7.98 51.67 10.22
C GLU A 127 7.76 52.71 9.12
N GLY A 128 6.67 53.46 9.25
CA GLY A 128 6.29 54.50 8.29
C GLY A 128 5.59 53.96 7.03
N ASP A 129 5.35 52.65 6.91
CA ASP A 129 4.51 52.07 5.87
C ASP A 129 3.04 51.98 6.35
N THR A 130 2.12 51.62 5.46
CA THR A 130 0.67 51.49 5.74
C THR A 130 0.29 50.02 5.86
N ALA A 131 -0.72 49.71 6.67
CA ALA A 131 -1.32 48.37 6.69
C ALA A 131 -2.09 48.09 5.38
N GLU A 132 -2.27 46.82 5.05
CA GLU A 132 -3.10 46.36 3.94
C GLU A 132 -4.44 45.81 4.45
N LYS A 133 -5.48 45.80 3.62
CA LYS A 133 -6.75 45.18 4.01
C LYS A 133 -6.62 43.66 4.03
N TYR A 134 -7.27 43.03 5.01
CA TYR A 134 -7.34 41.59 5.15
C TYR A 134 -8.80 41.15 5.32
N ILE A 135 -9.22 40.17 4.52
CA ILE A 135 -10.53 39.52 4.64
C ILE A 135 -10.24 38.04 4.98
N PRO A 136 -10.65 37.55 6.17
CA PRO A 136 -10.43 36.15 6.52
C PRO A 136 -11.22 35.20 5.61
N LYS A 137 -10.72 33.98 5.41
CA LYS A 137 -11.48 32.92 4.73
C LYS A 137 -12.80 32.69 5.48
N GLY A 138 -13.89 32.45 4.74
CA GLY A 138 -15.24 32.35 5.31
C GLY A 138 -16.03 33.65 5.37
N TYR A 139 -15.43 34.78 4.98
CA TYR A 139 -16.07 36.09 5.02
C TYR A 139 -16.02 36.78 3.65
N SER A 140 -17.09 37.48 3.28
CA SER A 140 -17.23 38.13 1.97
C SER A 140 -16.77 39.59 1.99
N SER A 141 -16.94 40.26 3.13
CA SER A 141 -16.56 41.66 3.33
C SER A 141 -16.29 41.92 4.80
N CYS A 142 -15.47 42.95 5.10
CA CYS A 142 -15.21 43.38 6.47
C CYS A 142 -15.14 44.91 6.54
N LYS A 143 -15.64 45.46 7.65
CA LYS A 143 -15.32 46.80 8.14
C LYS A 143 -14.20 46.71 9.17
N TYR A 144 -13.41 47.77 9.27
CA TYR A 144 -12.18 47.79 10.05
C TYR A 144 -12.23 48.95 11.03
N TYR A 145 -11.91 48.71 12.29
CA TYR A 145 -12.05 49.68 13.36
C TYR A 145 -10.79 49.76 14.22
N THR A 146 -10.57 50.92 14.84
CA THR A 146 -9.43 51.17 15.72
C THR A 146 -9.59 50.53 17.11
N THR A 147 -10.80 50.13 17.48
CA THR A 147 -11.14 49.59 18.80
C THR A 147 -12.24 48.52 18.70
N ALA A 148 -12.32 47.65 19.73
CA ALA A 148 -13.36 46.63 19.88
C ALA A 148 -14.79 47.18 20.04
N GLU A 149 -14.95 48.49 20.27
CA GLU A 149 -16.28 49.12 20.38
C GLU A 149 -16.90 49.45 19.01
N PHE A 150 -16.14 49.26 17.92
CA PHE A 150 -16.57 49.46 16.54
C PHE A 150 -17.16 50.86 16.26
N LYS A 151 -16.61 51.90 16.91
CA LYS A 151 -17.07 53.30 16.79
C LYS A 151 -16.32 54.11 15.75
N GLU A 152 -15.02 53.85 15.59
CA GLU A 152 -14.13 54.62 14.72
C GLU A 152 -13.48 53.68 13.69
N GLU A 153 -13.73 53.93 12.41
CA GLU A 153 -13.13 53.16 11.32
C GLU A 153 -11.61 53.40 11.24
N PHE A 154 -10.86 52.34 10.92
CA PHE A 154 -9.42 52.41 10.72
C PHE A 154 -9.09 53.02 9.35
N ASP A 155 -8.30 54.09 9.33
CA ASP A 155 -7.79 54.71 8.10
C ASP A 155 -6.49 54.02 7.65
N PHE A 156 -6.57 53.21 6.60
CA PHE A 156 -5.43 52.52 5.98
C PHE A 156 -4.37 53.44 5.36
N ASN A 157 -4.60 54.76 5.26
CA ASN A 157 -3.55 55.72 4.91
C ASN A 157 -2.66 56.09 6.10
N THR A 158 -3.01 55.66 7.32
CA THR A 158 -2.25 55.91 8.54
C THR A 158 -0.93 55.15 8.49
N LYS A 159 0.17 55.86 8.72
CA LYS A 159 1.50 55.24 8.82
C LYS A 159 1.65 54.50 10.14
N ILE A 160 2.07 53.24 10.07
CA ILE A 160 2.33 52.38 11.23
C ILE A 160 3.65 52.82 11.89
N LYS A 161 3.59 53.10 13.20
CA LYS A 161 4.72 53.56 14.04
C LYS A 161 4.88 52.76 15.34
N SER A 162 4.02 51.77 15.52
CA SER A 162 4.00 50.84 16.65
C SER A 162 3.16 49.64 16.26
N ASP A 163 3.24 48.56 17.04
CA ASP A 163 2.28 47.47 16.93
C ASP A 163 0.86 48.02 17.01
N THR A 164 -0.02 47.50 16.16
CA THR A 164 -1.36 48.03 15.91
C THR A 164 -2.37 46.90 15.87
N GLU A 165 -3.48 47.07 16.57
CA GLU A 165 -4.64 46.17 16.50
C GLU A 165 -5.70 46.80 15.60
N ILE A 166 -6.29 45.99 14.72
CA ILE A 166 -7.40 46.37 13.85
C ILE A 166 -8.53 45.39 14.13
N TYR A 167 -9.71 45.93 14.45
CA TYR A 167 -10.88 45.18 14.86
C TYR A 167 -11.85 45.06 13.69
N LEU A 168 -12.25 43.84 13.34
CA LEU A 168 -13.02 43.57 12.14
C LEU A 168 -14.46 43.21 12.49
N GLU A 169 -15.40 43.78 11.73
CA GLU A 169 -16.79 43.36 11.68
C GLU A 169 -17.05 42.82 10.26
N CYS A 170 -17.21 41.51 10.13
CA CYS A 170 -17.22 40.83 8.83
C CYS A 170 -18.59 40.19 8.51
N GLU A 171 -18.92 40.12 7.23
CA GLU A 171 -20.10 39.43 6.70
C GLU A 171 -19.74 37.97 6.34
N ILE A 172 -20.33 37.01 7.06
CA ILE A 172 -20.10 35.57 6.90
C ILE A 172 -20.63 35.06 5.56
N ILE A 173 -19.88 34.16 4.92
CA ILE A 173 -20.32 33.40 3.75
C ILE A 173 -21.05 32.13 4.23
N GLU A 174 -22.25 31.90 3.69
CA GLU A 174 -22.92 30.60 3.79
C GLU A 174 -22.48 29.74 2.60
N TYR A 175 -21.77 28.65 2.89
CA TYR A 175 -21.34 27.68 1.89
C TYR A 175 -22.43 26.64 1.65
N THR A 176 -22.66 26.26 0.39
CA THR A 176 -23.54 25.14 0.04
C THR A 176 -22.72 23.86 -0.07
N ILE A 177 -23.09 22.82 0.68
CA ILE A 177 -22.44 21.51 0.62
C ILE A 177 -23.24 20.59 -0.32
N ILE A 178 -22.57 20.08 -1.34
CA ILE A 178 -23.16 19.25 -2.38
C ILE A 178 -22.54 17.85 -2.31
N TYR A 179 -23.35 16.87 -1.92
CA TYR A 179 -22.95 15.47 -1.91
C TYR A 179 -23.33 14.81 -3.23
N ASP A 180 -22.47 13.93 -3.74
CA ASP A 180 -22.75 13.13 -4.95
C ASP A 180 -23.65 11.89 -4.67
N ARG A 181 -24.00 11.66 -3.40
CA ARG A 181 -24.92 10.63 -2.92
C ARG A 181 -25.93 11.22 -1.95
N ASP A 182 -27.07 10.55 -1.84
CA ASP A 182 -28.09 10.90 -0.85
C ASP A 182 -27.54 10.68 0.56
N THR A 183 -27.72 11.68 1.43
CA THR A 183 -27.23 11.67 2.81
C THR A 183 -28.09 12.57 3.69
N THR A 184 -28.00 12.35 5.01
CA THR A 184 -28.58 13.17 6.07
C THR A 184 -27.65 14.27 6.56
N ASN A 185 -26.42 14.34 6.05
CA ASN A 185 -25.43 15.34 6.45
C ASN A 185 -25.89 16.78 6.12
N PRO A 186 -25.38 17.80 6.84
CA PRO A 186 -25.71 19.21 6.59
C PRO A 186 -25.40 19.63 5.16
N LYS A 187 -26.31 20.39 4.55
CA LYS A 187 -26.21 20.88 3.17
C LYS A 187 -25.73 22.34 3.08
N SER A 188 -25.48 22.97 4.22
CA SER A 188 -24.82 24.26 4.31
C SER A 188 -23.84 24.28 5.47
N TYR A 189 -22.88 25.19 5.41
CA TYR A 189 -21.87 25.40 6.44
C TYR A 189 -21.49 26.88 6.54
N THR A 190 -21.27 27.36 7.76
CA THR A 190 -20.66 28.65 8.06
C THR A 190 -19.47 28.47 9.02
N VAL A 191 -18.52 29.42 9.02
CA VAL A 191 -17.36 29.37 9.94
C VAL A 191 -17.71 29.50 11.42
N ASN A 192 -18.96 29.83 11.75
CA ASN A 192 -19.47 29.88 13.11
C ASN A 192 -20.20 28.59 13.51
N ASP A 193 -20.38 27.65 12.58
CA ASP A 193 -20.99 26.37 12.87
C ASP A 193 -20.03 25.51 13.71
N THR A 194 -20.59 24.74 14.62
CA THR A 194 -19.82 23.75 15.38
C THR A 194 -19.35 22.63 14.48
N ASP A 195 -18.12 22.15 14.73
CA ASP A 195 -17.56 20.99 14.03
C ASP A 195 -18.56 19.83 14.03
N THR A 196 -18.89 19.34 12.83
CA THR A 196 -19.91 18.31 12.64
C THR A 196 -19.32 17.13 11.89
N GLU A 197 -19.25 15.96 12.54
CA GLU A 197 -18.83 14.72 11.89
C GLU A 197 -19.80 14.33 10.78
N LEU A 198 -19.25 13.91 9.64
CA LEU A 198 -20.05 13.42 8.53
C LEU A 198 -20.44 11.97 8.77
N SER A 199 -21.73 11.70 8.66
CA SER A 199 -22.27 10.35 8.69
C SER A 199 -22.04 9.63 7.36
N ASP A 200 -22.00 8.31 7.45
CA ASP A 200 -21.96 7.43 6.30
C ASP A 200 -23.25 7.52 5.46
N ILE A 201 -23.18 7.02 4.23
CA ILE A 201 -24.35 6.83 3.37
C ILE A 201 -24.97 5.45 3.58
N ASP A 202 -26.26 5.34 3.29
CA ASP A 202 -26.92 4.04 3.17
C ASP A 202 -26.57 3.43 1.81
N SER A 203 -25.73 2.39 1.81
CA SER A 203 -25.24 1.72 0.60
C SER A 203 -25.22 0.21 0.77
N THR A 204 -25.38 -0.50 -0.34
CA THR A 204 -25.16 -1.96 -0.43
C THR A 204 -23.69 -2.32 -0.63
N LYS A 205 -22.80 -1.32 -0.72
CA LYS A 205 -21.35 -1.45 -0.86
C LYS A 205 -20.67 -0.98 0.42
N ILE A 206 -19.37 -1.27 0.57
CA ILE A 206 -18.60 -0.69 1.67
C ILE A 206 -18.39 0.79 1.40
N PHE A 207 -18.84 1.62 2.34
CA PHE A 207 -18.58 3.06 2.32
C PHE A 207 -17.22 3.35 2.96
N ILE A 208 -16.31 3.95 2.20
CA ILE A 208 -14.94 4.23 2.65
C ILE A 208 -14.81 5.64 3.24
N GLY A 209 -15.68 6.56 2.83
CA GLY A 209 -15.73 7.92 3.34
C GLY A 209 -16.06 8.96 2.28
N TRP A 210 -16.18 10.20 2.75
CA TRP A 210 -16.33 11.39 1.92
C TRP A 210 -14.96 11.97 1.54
N TYR A 211 -14.88 12.55 0.34
CA TYR A 211 -13.67 13.17 -0.19
C TYR A 211 -14.00 14.51 -0.85
N SER A 212 -13.11 15.49 -0.77
CA SER A 212 -13.31 16.80 -1.43
C SER A 212 -12.95 16.79 -2.92
N ASP A 213 -12.44 15.66 -3.43
CA ASP A 213 -12.09 15.46 -4.83
C ASP A 213 -12.57 14.10 -5.36
N SER A 214 -12.90 14.06 -6.65
CA SER A 214 -13.36 12.85 -7.34
C SER A 214 -12.27 11.80 -7.59
N ALA A 215 -11.00 12.13 -7.33
CA ALA A 215 -9.90 11.17 -7.33
C ALA A 215 -9.70 10.50 -5.95
N PHE A 216 -10.53 10.85 -4.97
CA PHE A 216 -10.53 10.31 -3.61
C PHE A 216 -9.18 10.45 -2.88
N THR A 217 -8.53 11.61 -3.02
CA THR A 217 -7.22 11.88 -2.40
C THR A 217 -7.35 12.55 -1.04
N ASN A 218 -8.28 13.51 -0.90
CA ASN A 218 -8.45 14.34 0.28
C ASN A 218 -9.70 13.89 1.07
N LYS A 219 -9.49 13.01 2.05
CA LYS A 219 -10.59 12.49 2.88
C LYS A 219 -11.14 13.59 3.80
N VAL A 220 -12.46 13.66 3.89
CA VAL A 220 -13.20 14.59 4.76
C VAL A 220 -14.03 13.77 5.74
N THR A 221 -13.76 13.93 7.03
CA THR A 221 -14.49 13.22 8.10
C THR A 221 -15.48 14.10 8.83
N ALA A 222 -15.33 15.42 8.74
CA ALA A 222 -16.19 16.39 9.42
C ALA A 222 -16.22 17.72 8.64
N LEU A 223 -17.33 18.44 8.78
CA LEU A 223 -17.43 19.85 8.44
C LEU A 223 -16.78 20.66 9.56
N THR A 224 -15.63 21.25 9.28
CA THR A 224 -14.85 22.12 10.18
C THR A 224 -14.40 23.35 9.41
N ASN A 225 -13.77 24.31 10.08
CA ASN A 225 -13.30 25.55 9.43
C ASN A 225 -12.38 25.31 8.23
N SER A 226 -11.68 24.18 8.14
CA SER A 226 -10.83 23.88 6.98
C SER A 226 -11.61 23.52 5.72
N ILE A 227 -12.90 23.18 5.83
CA ILE A 227 -13.71 22.76 4.68
C ILE A 227 -13.87 23.90 3.64
N VAL A 228 -13.81 25.15 4.10
CA VAL A 228 -13.94 26.35 3.26
C VAL A 228 -12.82 26.45 2.22
N GLU A 229 -11.71 25.74 2.39
CA GLU A 229 -10.61 25.69 1.43
C GLU A 229 -10.97 24.96 0.13
N PHE A 230 -12.02 24.12 0.16
CA PHE A 230 -12.51 23.35 -0.98
C PHE A 230 -13.67 24.04 -1.73
N ALA A 231 -14.07 25.23 -1.29
CA ALA A 231 -15.16 25.96 -1.92
C ALA A 231 -14.76 26.48 -3.31
N ASN A 232 -15.69 26.38 -4.26
CA ASN A 232 -15.55 26.99 -5.58
C ASN A 232 -15.91 28.49 -5.56
N GLU A 233 -15.86 29.15 -6.72
CA GLU A 233 -16.19 30.57 -6.89
C GLU A 233 -17.65 30.93 -6.54
N ASN A 234 -18.55 29.94 -6.48
CA ASN A 234 -19.96 30.10 -6.10
C ASN A 234 -20.22 29.76 -4.63
N ASN A 235 -19.17 29.54 -3.82
CA ASN A 235 -19.26 29.07 -2.44
C ASN A 235 -19.90 27.68 -2.30
N GLU A 236 -19.74 26.83 -3.31
CA GLU A 236 -20.17 25.43 -3.27
C GLU A 236 -18.98 24.53 -2.96
N ILE A 237 -19.19 23.57 -2.06
CA ILE A 237 -18.21 22.54 -1.70
C ILE A 237 -18.79 21.20 -2.14
N TYR A 238 -18.09 20.49 -3.02
CA TYR A 238 -18.50 19.17 -3.47
C TYR A 238 -17.82 18.09 -2.64
N LEU A 239 -18.62 17.15 -2.13
CA LEU A 239 -18.15 15.96 -1.43
C LEU A 239 -18.57 14.71 -2.18
N TYR A 240 -17.57 13.86 -2.43
CA TYR A 240 -17.70 12.62 -3.20
C TYR A 240 -17.61 11.42 -2.26
N ALA A 241 -18.65 10.59 -2.27
CA ALA A 241 -18.67 9.32 -1.57
C ALA A 241 -17.79 8.30 -2.30
N LYS A 242 -16.81 7.74 -1.60
CA LYS A 242 -16.10 6.56 -2.09
C LYS A 242 -16.81 5.30 -1.61
N GLU A 243 -17.27 4.50 -2.55
CA GLU A 243 -17.89 3.19 -2.33
C GLU A 243 -17.11 2.14 -3.11
N VAL A 244 -16.96 0.97 -2.53
CA VAL A 244 -16.15 -0.12 -3.08
C VAL A 244 -16.93 -1.43 -2.94
N ASP A 245 -16.78 -2.30 -3.94
CA ASP A 245 -17.40 -3.62 -3.88
C ASP A 245 -16.79 -4.40 -2.70
N ASP A 246 -17.61 -5.27 -2.10
CA ASP A 246 -17.15 -6.22 -1.10
C ASP A 246 -16.91 -7.60 -1.70
N VAL A 247 -16.02 -8.35 -1.07
CA VAL A 247 -15.89 -9.80 -1.26
C VAL A 247 -15.97 -10.47 0.11
N THR A 248 -16.58 -11.65 0.14
CA THR A 248 -16.75 -12.40 1.38
C THR A 248 -15.81 -13.60 1.42
N VAL A 249 -15.08 -13.76 2.51
CA VAL A 249 -14.38 -15.01 2.84
C VAL A 249 -15.19 -15.75 3.89
N GLU A 250 -15.75 -16.90 3.53
CA GLU A 250 -16.57 -17.70 4.43
C GLU A 250 -15.82 -18.95 4.88
N TYR A 251 -16.00 -19.33 6.14
CA TYR A 251 -15.39 -20.49 6.75
C TYR A 251 -16.45 -21.46 7.23
N TYR A 252 -16.28 -22.73 6.89
CA TYR A 252 -17.21 -23.82 7.22
C TYR A 252 -16.46 -24.92 7.97
N GLY A 253 -17.03 -25.32 9.10
CA GLY A 253 -16.63 -26.52 9.82
C GLY A 253 -17.60 -27.67 9.59
N PHE A 254 -17.38 -28.75 10.33
CA PHE A 254 -18.26 -29.92 10.35
C PHE A 254 -19.71 -29.57 10.73
N SER A 255 -19.92 -28.60 11.63
CA SER A 255 -21.26 -28.18 12.06
C SER A 255 -21.94 -27.16 11.13
N GLY A 256 -21.33 -26.84 9.99
CA GLY A 256 -21.80 -25.81 9.06
C GLY A 256 -20.95 -24.53 9.12
N LYS A 257 -21.57 -23.38 8.81
CA LYS A 257 -20.86 -22.09 8.78
C LYS A 257 -20.27 -21.77 10.16
N ASP A 258 -18.97 -21.54 10.20
CA ASP A 258 -18.22 -21.13 11.39
C ASP A 258 -18.25 -19.60 11.51
N HIS A 259 -17.64 -18.90 10.56
CA HIS A 259 -17.66 -17.44 10.48
C HIS A 259 -17.51 -16.95 9.03
N ALA A 260 -17.55 -15.63 8.83
CA ALA A 260 -17.25 -15.00 7.55
C ALA A 260 -16.70 -13.59 7.77
N ASP A 261 -15.77 -13.20 6.89
CA ASP A 261 -15.19 -11.86 6.84
C ASP A 261 -15.61 -11.17 5.54
N VAL A 262 -15.98 -9.90 5.65
CA VAL A 262 -16.33 -9.05 4.50
C VAL A 262 -15.18 -8.07 4.27
N LEU A 263 -14.63 -8.07 3.06
CA LEU A 263 -13.41 -7.35 2.68
C LEU A 263 -13.69 -6.30 1.61
N ASP A 264 -13.03 -5.15 1.73
CA ASP A 264 -12.98 -4.10 0.69
C ASP A 264 -12.03 -4.51 -0.44
N VAL A 265 -12.54 -4.55 -1.68
CA VAL A 265 -11.78 -4.92 -2.89
C VAL A 265 -10.72 -3.88 -3.30
N ASP A 266 -10.91 -2.61 -2.99
CA ASP A 266 -9.94 -1.53 -3.24
C ASP A 266 -8.84 -1.48 -2.16
N GLY A 267 -9.13 -2.02 -0.96
CA GLY A 267 -8.23 -2.09 0.20
C GLY A 267 -7.45 -3.39 0.35
N ALA A 268 -7.98 -4.52 -0.15
CA ALA A 268 -7.36 -5.83 -0.01
C ALA A 268 -6.22 -6.04 -1.03
N LYS A 269 -5.03 -5.51 -0.73
CA LYS A 269 -3.82 -6.00 -1.40
C LYS A 269 -3.49 -7.42 -1.00
N THR A 270 -3.84 -7.81 0.23
CA THR A 270 -3.60 -9.11 0.86
C THR A 270 -4.54 -9.29 2.06
N TYR A 271 -4.96 -10.52 2.37
CA TYR A 271 -5.80 -10.90 3.51
C TYR A 271 -5.11 -12.01 4.30
N GLU A 272 -5.15 -11.93 5.63
CA GLU A 272 -4.63 -12.97 6.52
C GLU A 272 -5.74 -13.99 6.81
N VAL A 273 -5.51 -15.25 6.44
CA VAL A 273 -6.45 -16.34 6.62
C VAL A 273 -6.69 -16.57 8.11
N GLN A 274 -7.96 -16.54 8.52
CA GLN A 274 -8.32 -16.65 9.92
C GLN A 274 -8.33 -18.10 10.40
N GLY A 275 -8.07 -18.29 11.69
CA GLY A 275 -8.31 -19.56 12.35
C GLY A 275 -9.80 -19.80 12.61
N PRO A 276 -10.21 -21.02 12.97
CA PRO A 276 -11.58 -21.30 13.37
C PRO A 276 -12.00 -20.46 14.57
N SER A 277 -13.24 -19.97 14.57
CA SER A 277 -13.77 -19.12 15.65
C SER A 277 -13.92 -19.89 16.97
N ASN A 278 -14.16 -21.20 16.87
CA ASN A 278 -14.25 -22.11 17.99
C ASN A 278 -13.64 -23.48 17.63
N ASN A 279 -12.51 -23.80 18.28
CA ASN A 279 -11.81 -25.06 18.09
C ASN A 279 -12.61 -26.31 18.52
N ASP A 280 -13.58 -26.17 19.43
CA ASP A 280 -14.25 -27.34 20.03
C ASP A 280 -15.24 -28.02 19.07
N ASN A 281 -15.74 -27.30 18.06
CA ASN A 281 -16.79 -27.79 17.15
C ASN A 281 -16.46 -27.68 15.66
N ILE A 282 -15.28 -27.15 15.31
CA ILE A 282 -14.89 -27.01 13.90
C ILE A 282 -14.77 -28.38 13.22
N CYS A 283 -14.36 -29.40 13.96
CA CYS A 283 -14.19 -30.77 13.49
C CYS A 283 -15.09 -31.75 14.26
N ALA A 284 -15.36 -32.91 13.67
CA ALA A 284 -16.07 -33.98 14.36
C ALA A 284 -15.23 -34.53 15.52
N SER A 285 -15.90 -35.00 16.58
CA SER A 285 -15.26 -35.58 17.76
C SER A 285 -14.23 -36.65 17.38
N GLY A 286 -12.98 -36.47 17.85
CA GLY A 286 -11.86 -37.39 17.57
C GLY A 286 -10.91 -36.93 16.48
N THR A 287 -11.23 -35.86 15.75
CA THR A 287 -10.33 -35.26 14.73
C THR A 287 -9.90 -33.85 15.15
N LYS A 288 -8.70 -33.44 14.75
CA LYS A 288 -8.18 -32.07 14.95
C LYS A 288 -8.27 -31.28 13.65
N PHE A 289 -8.39 -29.96 13.78
CA PHE A 289 -8.28 -29.05 12.65
C PHE A 289 -6.84 -29.03 12.13
N LEU A 290 -6.65 -29.24 10.83
CA LEU A 290 -5.34 -29.31 10.16
C LEU A 290 -5.07 -28.10 9.27
N GLY A 291 -6.12 -27.43 8.79
CA GLY A 291 -6.03 -26.30 7.87
C GLY A 291 -7.35 -26.10 7.12
N TRP A 292 -7.33 -25.24 6.10
CA TRP A 292 -8.48 -24.91 5.27
C TRP A 292 -8.32 -25.45 3.86
N THR A 293 -9.40 -25.96 3.30
CA THR A 293 -9.51 -26.39 1.90
C THR A 293 -10.57 -25.59 1.15
N LEU A 294 -10.44 -25.45 -0.16
CA LEU A 294 -11.44 -24.84 -1.03
C LEU A 294 -12.53 -25.82 -1.47
N GLU A 295 -12.34 -27.11 -1.19
CA GLU A 295 -13.28 -28.17 -1.56
C GLU A 295 -14.05 -28.69 -0.34
N GLU A 296 -15.37 -28.78 -0.44
CA GLU A 296 -16.17 -29.39 0.63
C GLU A 296 -15.75 -30.86 0.81
N PHE A 297 -15.39 -31.25 2.03
CA PHE A 297 -14.79 -32.56 2.36
C PHE A 297 -13.41 -32.83 1.71
N GLY A 298 -12.74 -31.79 1.20
CA GLY A 298 -11.38 -31.88 0.68
C GLY A 298 -10.36 -32.21 1.77
N LYS A 299 -9.29 -32.89 1.36
CA LYS A 299 -8.14 -33.25 2.21
C LYS A 299 -6.93 -32.34 1.98
N VAL A 300 -6.86 -31.72 0.81
CA VAL A 300 -5.80 -30.83 0.40
C VAL A 300 -5.95 -29.50 1.13
N ILE A 301 -4.95 -29.13 1.89
CA ILE A 301 -4.91 -27.87 2.63
C ILE A 301 -4.42 -26.78 1.67
N ASN A 302 -5.33 -25.87 1.32
CA ASN A 302 -5.03 -24.73 0.44
C ASN A 302 -4.59 -23.49 1.21
N ALA A 303 -4.91 -23.41 2.50
CA ALA A 303 -4.48 -22.31 3.36
C ALA A 303 -4.42 -22.75 4.83
N ASN A 304 -3.44 -22.20 5.55
CA ASN A 304 -3.30 -22.31 6.99
C ASN A 304 -3.67 -20.97 7.65
N PRO A 305 -4.15 -20.99 8.92
CA PRO A 305 -4.34 -19.76 9.68
C PRO A 305 -3.04 -18.95 9.76
N GLY A 306 -3.12 -17.65 9.48
CA GLY A 306 -1.97 -16.74 9.38
C GLY A 306 -1.38 -16.62 7.97
N ASP A 307 -1.78 -17.44 7.01
CA ASP A 307 -1.34 -17.31 5.63
C ASP A 307 -1.85 -16.00 5.02
N THR A 308 -1.02 -15.35 4.22
CA THR A 308 -1.38 -14.10 3.53
C THR A 308 -1.75 -14.39 2.08
N ILE A 309 -3.01 -14.16 1.69
CA ILE A 309 -3.55 -14.47 0.35
C ILE A 309 -4.13 -13.24 -0.34
N ASN A 310 -4.27 -13.30 -1.66
CA ASN A 310 -4.94 -12.27 -2.45
C ASN A 310 -6.38 -12.70 -2.77
N VAL A 311 -7.37 -12.07 -2.12
CA VAL A 311 -8.79 -12.36 -2.34
C VAL A 311 -9.34 -11.40 -3.38
N LYS A 312 -9.78 -11.92 -4.52
CA LYS A 312 -10.34 -11.14 -5.65
C LYS A 312 -11.82 -11.39 -5.90
N LYS A 313 -12.40 -12.36 -5.19
CA LYS A 313 -13.78 -12.83 -5.32
C LYS A 313 -14.17 -13.51 -4.01
N ASP A 314 -15.48 -13.72 -3.85
CA ASP A 314 -15.99 -14.57 -2.77
C ASP A 314 -15.28 -15.92 -2.75
N THR A 315 -14.87 -16.31 -1.56
CA THR A 315 -14.08 -17.51 -1.32
C THR A 315 -14.65 -18.26 -0.14
N THR A 316 -14.88 -19.55 -0.30
CA THR A 316 -15.38 -20.41 0.76
C THR A 316 -14.30 -21.42 1.12
N TYR A 317 -13.93 -21.44 2.39
CA TYR A 317 -13.03 -22.40 2.99
C TYR A 317 -13.81 -23.41 3.84
N TYR A 318 -13.41 -24.67 3.75
CA TYR A 318 -13.91 -25.77 4.57
C TYR A 318 -12.78 -26.30 5.43
N ALA A 319 -13.08 -26.68 6.66
CA ALA A 319 -12.11 -27.22 7.59
C ALA A 319 -11.61 -28.59 7.13
N VAL A 320 -10.30 -28.75 7.02
CA VAL A 320 -9.66 -30.05 6.88
C VAL A 320 -9.51 -30.64 8.29
N CYS A 321 -10.23 -31.72 8.56
CA CYS A 321 -10.26 -32.39 9.85
C CYS A 321 -9.63 -33.77 9.75
N GLY A 322 -8.60 -34.05 10.56
CA GLY A 322 -7.89 -35.33 10.54
C GLY A 322 -7.04 -35.55 11.79
N GLU A 323 -6.16 -36.55 11.75
CA GLU A 323 -5.20 -36.85 12.82
C GLU A 323 -3.77 -36.41 12.46
N ILE A 324 -3.42 -36.56 11.17
CA ILE A 324 -2.07 -36.36 10.66
C ILE A 324 -2.08 -35.38 9.50
N LYS A 325 -1.15 -34.42 9.51
CA LYS A 325 -0.79 -33.60 8.36
C LYS A 325 0.48 -34.15 7.70
N VAL A 326 0.43 -34.43 6.41
CA VAL A 326 1.61 -34.75 5.59
C VAL A 326 1.90 -33.60 4.64
N ILE A 327 3.14 -33.14 4.65
CA ILE A 327 3.63 -32.06 3.77
C ILE A 327 4.59 -32.69 2.77
N TYR A 328 4.25 -32.66 1.48
CA TYR A 328 5.10 -33.15 0.42
C TYR A 328 5.92 -31.99 -0.15
N THR A 329 7.23 -32.18 -0.30
CA THR A 329 8.14 -31.16 -0.85
C THR A 329 9.00 -31.71 -1.97
N SER A 330 9.39 -30.83 -2.89
CA SER A 330 10.33 -31.13 -3.99
C SER A 330 11.27 -29.95 -4.16
N GLU A 331 12.58 -30.21 -4.25
CA GLU A 331 13.61 -29.17 -4.43
C GLU A 331 13.46 -28.01 -3.41
N GLY A 332 13.11 -28.34 -2.16
CA GLY A 332 12.94 -27.40 -1.05
C GLY A 332 11.64 -26.57 -1.08
N LYS A 333 10.70 -26.87 -1.97
CA LYS A 333 9.39 -26.20 -2.06
C LYS A 333 8.27 -27.15 -1.67
N THR A 334 7.28 -26.65 -0.93
CA THR A 334 6.03 -27.39 -0.69
C THR A 334 5.29 -27.59 -2.01
N VAL A 335 4.97 -28.85 -2.29
CA VAL A 335 4.14 -29.27 -3.43
C VAL A 335 2.69 -29.30 -2.99
N GLU A 336 2.40 -30.02 -1.91
CA GLU A 336 1.04 -30.20 -1.40
C GLU A 336 1.04 -30.49 0.10
N GLU A 337 0.03 -30.00 0.81
CA GLU A 337 -0.26 -30.34 2.20
C GLU A 337 -1.57 -31.12 2.25
N ILE A 338 -1.55 -32.31 2.85
CA ILE A 338 -2.73 -33.19 2.92
C ILE A 338 -3.01 -33.58 4.37
N GLY A 339 -4.27 -33.45 4.78
CA GLY A 339 -4.78 -33.95 6.04
C GLY A 339 -5.40 -35.34 5.92
N TYR A 340 -5.00 -36.25 6.81
CA TYR A 340 -5.48 -37.64 6.84
C TYR A 340 -6.24 -37.93 8.12
N THR A 341 -7.38 -38.61 8.01
CA THR A 341 -8.10 -39.22 9.14
C THR A 341 -7.53 -40.62 9.45
N GLU A 342 -7.89 -41.19 10.61
CA GLU A 342 -7.53 -42.57 10.96
C GLU A 342 -7.94 -43.56 9.85
N ASN A 343 -9.11 -43.38 9.23
CA ASN A 343 -9.58 -44.25 8.15
C ASN A 343 -8.75 -44.10 6.87
N ASP A 344 -8.32 -42.88 6.54
CA ASP A 344 -7.49 -42.64 5.35
C ASP A 344 -6.08 -43.23 5.49
N LEU A 345 -5.62 -43.45 6.73
CA LEU A 345 -4.34 -44.09 7.01
C LEU A 345 -4.37 -45.61 6.83
N LEU A 346 -5.57 -46.23 6.79
CA LEU A 346 -5.71 -47.68 6.60
C LEU A 346 -5.39 -48.11 5.17
N ASP A 347 -5.58 -47.23 4.20
CA ASP A 347 -5.31 -47.42 2.77
C ASP A 347 -4.30 -46.42 2.21
N TYR A 348 -3.53 -45.77 3.09
CA TYR A 348 -2.46 -44.85 2.72
C TYR A 348 -1.39 -45.54 1.87
N ASN A 349 -1.01 -44.87 0.78
CA ASN A 349 0.17 -45.20 0.00
C ASN A 349 0.93 -43.91 -0.29
N LEU A 350 2.26 -44.03 -0.42
CA LEU A 350 3.07 -42.91 -0.88
C LEU A 350 2.66 -42.52 -2.31
N PRO A 351 2.33 -41.23 -2.56
CA PRO A 351 1.94 -40.79 -3.89
C PRO A 351 3.14 -40.77 -4.84
N THR A 352 2.85 -40.93 -6.12
CA THR A 352 3.80 -40.72 -7.22
C THR A 352 3.94 -39.24 -7.55
N ALA A 353 5.02 -38.89 -8.28
CA ALA A 353 5.22 -37.52 -8.74
C ALA A 353 4.10 -37.03 -9.68
N GLU A 354 3.50 -37.92 -10.48
CA GLU A 354 2.39 -37.59 -11.38
C GLU A 354 1.09 -37.31 -10.60
N GLU A 355 0.81 -38.07 -9.54
CA GLU A 355 -0.39 -37.88 -8.71
C GLU A 355 -0.42 -36.52 -7.99
N LEU A 356 0.77 -35.97 -7.66
CA LEU A 356 0.92 -34.65 -7.05
C LEU A 356 1.23 -33.55 -8.08
N ASP A 357 1.19 -33.85 -9.39
CA ASP A 357 1.53 -32.91 -10.48
C ASP A 357 2.87 -32.19 -10.27
N MET A 358 3.89 -32.93 -9.85
CA MET A 358 5.20 -32.36 -9.50
C MET A 358 6.02 -31.98 -10.73
N GLU A 359 6.61 -30.78 -10.70
CA GLU A 359 7.63 -30.39 -11.67
C GLU A 359 8.86 -31.31 -11.55
N VAL A 360 9.23 -31.92 -12.69
CA VAL A 360 10.40 -32.81 -12.76
C VAL A 360 11.68 -31.96 -12.85
N PRO A 361 12.61 -32.08 -11.90
CA PRO A 361 13.88 -31.37 -11.95
C PRO A 361 14.77 -31.89 -13.06
N THR A 362 15.55 -30.98 -13.65
CA THR A 362 16.49 -31.27 -14.73
C THR A 362 17.94 -31.15 -14.29
N TYR A 363 18.84 -31.77 -15.04
CA TYR A 363 20.28 -31.68 -14.89
C TYR A 363 20.98 -31.64 -16.26
N PHE A 364 22.21 -31.15 -16.30
CA PHE A 364 22.99 -31.05 -17.53
C PHE A 364 24.11 -32.06 -17.57
N VAL A 365 24.26 -32.73 -18.72
CA VAL A 365 25.41 -33.57 -19.05
C VAL A 365 26.21 -32.97 -20.18
N LYS A 366 27.53 -33.15 -20.16
CA LYS A 366 28.40 -32.76 -21.27
C LYS A 366 28.27 -33.75 -22.43
N VAL A 367 28.16 -33.22 -23.64
CA VAL A 367 28.22 -33.98 -24.88
C VAL A 367 29.43 -33.55 -25.72
N ASP A 368 30.22 -34.53 -26.16
CA ASP A 368 31.43 -34.25 -26.95
C ASP A 368 31.12 -33.82 -28.38
N VAL A 369 29.99 -34.29 -28.92
CA VAL A 369 29.53 -33.97 -30.28
C VAL A 369 28.19 -33.24 -30.16
N PRO A 370 28.06 -32.01 -30.68
CA PRO A 370 26.79 -31.30 -30.69
C PRO A 370 25.70 -32.12 -31.38
N THR A 371 24.57 -32.27 -30.72
CA THR A 371 23.35 -32.89 -31.24
C THR A 371 22.37 -31.80 -31.70
N GLY A 372 21.24 -32.21 -32.28
CA GLY A 372 20.17 -31.25 -32.63
C GLY A 372 19.51 -30.58 -31.42
N THR A 373 19.72 -31.13 -30.22
CA THR A 373 19.12 -30.70 -28.95
C THR A 373 20.13 -30.12 -27.97
N SER A 374 21.43 -30.33 -28.20
CA SER A 374 22.49 -29.78 -27.36
C SER A 374 22.56 -28.26 -27.44
N LYS A 375 22.88 -27.64 -26.31
CA LYS A 375 23.11 -26.20 -26.18
C LYS A 375 24.59 -25.93 -25.93
N LYS A 376 25.14 -24.90 -26.56
CA LYS A 376 26.51 -24.45 -26.31
C LYS A 376 26.54 -23.49 -25.10
N VAL A 377 27.39 -23.79 -24.13
CA VAL A 377 27.58 -22.95 -22.94
C VAL A 377 28.35 -21.68 -23.32
N VAL A 378 27.79 -20.53 -23.00
CA VAL A 378 28.39 -19.21 -23.24
C VAL A 378 28.64 -18.46 -21.94
N ALA A 379 29.54 -17.48 -21.99
CA ALA A 379 29.84 -16.62 -20.85
C ALA A 379 28.62 -15.79 -20.43
N ASN A 380 28.48 -15.53 -19.13
CA ASN A 380 27.33 -14.81 -18.57
C ASN A 380 27.24 -13.37 -19.08
N GLU A 381 28.37 -12.76 -19.46
CA GLU A 381 28.42 -11.40 -19.99
C GLU A 381 27.96 -11.31 -21.45
N LYS A 382 27.64 -12.43 -22.12
CA LYS A 382 27.12 -12.39 -23.49
C LYS A 382 25.75 -11.67 -23.48
N PRO A 383 25.62 -10.51 -24.15
CA PRO A 383 24.43 -9.66 -24.02
C PRO A 383 23.18 -10.23 -24.70
N GLN A 384 23.36 -11.14 -25.67
CA GLN A 384 22.28 -11.82 -26.36
C GLN A 384 22.67 -13.29 -26.57
N ILE A 385 21.76 -14.19 -26.19
CA ILE A 385 21.91 -15.64 -26.36
C ILE A 385 21.31 -16.01 -27.72
N ASP A 386 22.07 -16.74 -28.54
CA ASP A 386 21.58 -17.26 -29.82
C ASP A 386 20.77 -18.56 -29.62
N TYR A 387 19.93 -18.92 -30.59
CA TYR A 387 19.22 -20.21 -30.53
C TYR A 387 20.23 -21.37 -30.48
N GLY A 388 20.12 -22.22 -29.46
CA GLY A 388 21.07 -23.31 -29.21
C GLY A 388 22.24 -22.92 -28.30
N GLU A 389 22.17 -21.78 -27.61
CA GLU A 389 23.12 -21.41 -26.56
C GLU A 389 22.43 -21.35 -25.19
N ILE A 390 23.24 -21.49 -24.14
CA ILE A 390 22.82 -21.36 -22.74
C ILE A 390 23.93 -20.70 -21.94
N LYS A 391 23.61 -19.85 -20.96
CA LYS A 391 24.66 -19.24 -20.14
C LYS A 391 25.22 -20.22 -19.13
N LEU A 392 26.47 -19.99 -18.75
CA LEU A 392 27.15 -20.76 -17.71
C LEU A 392 26.38 -20.72 -16.38
N GLU A 393 25.79 -19.60 -15.99
CA GLU A 393 25.00 -19.46 -14.76
C GLU A 393 23.74 -20.34 -14.73
N ASP A 394 23.13 -20.63 -15.89
CA ASP A 394 21.91 -21.46 -15.96
C ASP A 394 22.23 -22.96 -15.89
N VAL A 395 23.47 -23.33 -16.21
CA VAL A 395 23.99 -24.70 -16.12
C VAL A 395 24.63 -24.96 -14.75
N SER A 396 25.28 -23.95 -14.19
CA SER A 396 25.96 -24.02 -12.90
C SER A 396 24.96 -24.22 -11.76
N GLY A 397 25.15 -25.26 -10.95
CA GLY A 397 24.20 -25.70 -9.90
C GLY A 397 23.20 -26.76 -10.38
N LYS A 398 23.22 -27.11 -11.66
CA LYS A 398 22.43 -28.20 -12.26
C LYS A 398 23.31 -29.22 -12.99
N GLU A 399 24.61 -29.25 -12.71
CA GLU A 399 25.52 -30.22 -13.32
C GLU A 399 25.18 -31.64 -12.88
N GLY A 400 25.16 -32.56 -13.85
CA GLY A 400 25.12 -33.99 -13.56
C GLY A 400 26.38 -34.48 -12.86
N THR A 401 26.28 -35.68 -12.31
CA THR A 401 27.32 -36.32 -11.51
C THR A 401 28.60 -36.46 -12.33
N GLY A 402 29.69 -35.90 -11.80
CA GLY A 402 31.01 -35.94 -12.44
C GLY A 402 31.22 -34.91 -13.56
N TYR A 403 30.24 -34.03 -13.80
CA TYR A 403 30.38 -32.89 -14.71
C TYR A 403 30.63 -31.60 -13.94
N THR A 404 31.41 -30.69 -14.53
CA THR A 404 31.61 -29.32 -14.04
C THR A 404 31.55 -28.41 -15.24
N ALA A 405 30.62 -27.46 -15.24
CA ALA A 405 30.33 -26.66 -16.41
C ALA A 405 31.46 -25.69 -16.75
N ALA A 406 31.78 -25.57 -18.05
CA ALA A 406 32.71 -24.59 -18.56
C ALA A 406 32.17 -23.91 -19.82
N VAL A 407 32.64 -22.68 -20.08
CA VAL A 407 32.36 -21.98 -21.33
C VAL A 407 32.86 -22.82 -22.51
N ASP A 408 32.11 -22.81 -23.60
CA ASP A 408 32.29 -23.60 -24.82
C ASP A 408 31.96 -25.11 -24.70
N ASP A 409 31.51 -25.60 -23.54
CA ASP A 409 30.94 -26.95 -23.46
C ASP A 409 29.65 -27.05 -24.29
N ASN A 410 29.38 -28.23 -24.84
CA ASN A 410 28.05 -28.56 -25.35
C ASN A 410 27.36 -29.41 -24.28
N VAL A 411 26.14 -29.06 -23.93
CA VAL A 411 25.38 -29.74 -22.89
C VAL A 411 24.01 -30.17 -23.39
N GLU A 412 23.52 -31.27 -22.85
CA GLU A 412 22.12 -31.68 -22.97
C GLU A 412 21.46 -31.60 -21.60
N GLU A 413 20.22 -31.10 -21.60
CA GLU A 413 19.35 -31.05 -20.43
C GLU A 413 18.54 -32.33 -20.37
N LEU A 414 18.65 -33.06 -19.26
CA LEU A 414 17.97 -34.31 -19.00
C LEU A 414 17.07 -34.17 -17.78
N GLU A 415 15.95 -34.88 -17.79
CA GLU A 415 15.05 -34.99 -16.64
C GLU A 415 15.58 -36.02 -15.64
N LYS A 416 15.46 -35.74 -14.35
CA LYS A 416 15.71 -36.72 -13.30
C LYS A 416 14.55 -37.70 -13.18
N GLU A 417 14.81 -38.87 -12.62
CA GLU A 417 13.79 -39.87 -12.31
C GLU A 417 13.36 -39.76 -10.85
N PHE A 418 12.05 -39.84 -10.62
CA PHE A 418 11.51 -39.87 -9.27
C PHE A 418 11.84 -41.22 -8.61
N ALA A 419 12.60 -41.17 -7.53
CA ALA A 419 13.12 -42.36 -6.84
C ALA A 419 12.43 -42.63 -5.49
N GLY A 420 11.33 -41.93 -5.20
CA GLY A 420 10.52 -42.09 -3.98
C GLY A 420 10.66 -40.91 -3.03
N TRP A 421 10.35 -41.16 -1.75
CA TRP A 421 10.31 -40.14 -0.71
C TRP A 421 11.37 -40.38 0.36
N SER A 422 11.91 -39.30 0.92
CA SER A 422 12.73 -39.31 2.13
C SER A 422 12.06 -38.51 3.24
N LYS A 423 12.53 -38.71 4.47
CA LYS A 423 12.26 -37.81 5.59
C LYS A 423 13.57 -37.37 6.23
N THR A 424 13.54 -36.20 6.84
CA THR A 424 14.66 -35.70 7.62
C THR A 424 14.60 -36.24 9.05
N VAL A 425 15.72 -36.74 9.55
CA VAL A 425 15.88 -37.24 10.92
C VAL A 425 17.04 -36.49 11.58
N THR A 426 16.78 -35.92 12.75
CA THR A 426 17.82 -35.27 13.56
C THR A 426 18.32 -36.25 14.62
N ASP A 427 19.63 -36.48 14.67
CA ASP A 427 20.26 -37.26 15.72
C ASP A 427 20.10 -36.52 17.07
N PRO A 428 19.54 -37.18 18.10
CA PRO A 428 19.24 -36.53 19.38
C PRO A 428 20.48 -36.26 20.24
N PHE A 429 21.65 -36.81 19.90
CA PHE A 429 22.89 -36.69 20.66
C PHE A 429 23.81 -35.59 20.13
N ASP A 430 23.94 -35.44 18.82
CA ASP A 430 24.83 -34.44 18.21
C ASP A 430 24.12 -33.40 17.33
N GLY A 431 22.82 -33.56 17.10
CA GLY A 431 22.02 -32.64 16.29
C GLY A 431 22.32 -32.72 14.78
N THR A 432 23.04 -33.75 14.33
CA THR A 432 23.23 -34.00 12.90
C THR A 432 21.89 -34.31 12.23
N VAL A 433 21.73 -33.84 11.00
CA VAL A 433 20.50 -33.97 10.23
C VAL A 433 20.78 -34.87 9.04
N GLU A 434 20.08 -35.99 8.95
CA GLU A 434 20.21 -36.95 7.86
C GLU A 434 18.89 -37.12 7.11
N GLU A 435 18.96 -37.34 5.80
CA GLU A 435 17.81 -37.76 5.01
C GLU A 435 17.75 -39.28 4.90
N VAL A 436 16.60 -39.84 5.24
CA VAL A 436 16.36 -41.27 5.24
C VAL A 436 15.29 -41.60 4.21
N LYS A 437 15.64 -42.41 3.20
CA LYS A 437 14.71 -42.93 2.18
C LYS A 437 13.65 -43.83 2.84
N LEU A 438 12.40 -43.63 2.46
CA LEU A 438 11.25 -44.37 2.99
C LEU A 438 10.96 -45.62 2.16
N PRO A 439 10.50 -46.72 2.79
CA PRO A 439 9.98 -47.88 2.08
C PRO A 439 8.62 -47.55 1.44
N GLU A 440 8.24 -48.29 0.39
CA GLU A 440 6.96 -48.11 -0.31
C GLU A 440 5.74 -48.27 0.61
N GLU A 441 5.81 -49.20 1.58
CA GLU A 441 4.74 -49.48 2.55
C GLU A 441 4.72 -48.51 3.74
N PHE A 442 5.41 -47.36 3.65
CA PHE A 442 5.44 -46.39 4.72
C PHE A 442 4.05 -45.80 5.00
N VAL A 443 3.67 -45.75 6.27
CA VAL A 443 2.46 -45.06 6.75
C VAL A 443 2.88 -44.09 7.86
N PRO A 444 2.50 -42.81 7.78
CA PRO A 444 2.84 -41.84 8.81
C PRO A 444 2.06 -42.09 10.11
N ASP A 445 2.71 -41.86 11.25
CA ASP A 445 2.14 -41.98 12.60
C ASP A 445 2.12 -40.65 13.38
N ALA A 446 2.65 -39.58 12.78
CA ALA A 446 2.62 -38.21 13.26
C ALA A 446 2.70 -37.23 12.08
N ASP A 447 2.45 -35.94 12.35
CA ASP A 447 2.64 -34.87 11.37
C ASP A 447 4.07 -34.92 10.81
N ILE A 448 4.22 -34.92 9.49
CA ILE A 448 5.50 -35.19 8.83
C ILE A 448 5.68 -34.40 7.54
N THR A 449 6.93 -34.05 7.24
CA THR A 449 7.35 -33.53 5.93
C THR A 449 8.14 -34.60 5.19
N LEU A 450 7.73 -34.87 3.95
CA LEU A 450 8.33 -35.83 3.04
C LEU A 450 8.98 -35.09 1.87
N ASN A 451 10.24 -35.40 1.58
CA ASN A 451 10.99 -34.76 0.50
C ASN A 451 11.13 -35.73 -0.67
N ALA A 452 10.88 -35.25 -1.88
CA ALA A 452 11.02 -36.04 -3.09
C ALA A 452 12.50 -36.35 -3.37
N ILE A 453 12.80 -37.60 -3.70
CA ILE A 453 14.11 -38.05 -4.12
C ILE A 453 14.13 -38.10 -5.64
N TRP A 454 15.11 -37.43 -6.23
CA TRP A 454 15.32 -37.39 -7.67
C TRP A 454 16.70 -37.92 -8.01
N GLU A 455 16.76 -38.93 -8.88
CA GLU A 455 18.01 -39.58 -9.31
C GLU A 455 18.32 -39.21 -10.77
N GLU A 456 19.61 -39.05 -11.09
CA GLU A 456 20.03 -38.92 -12.49
C GLU A 456 19.78 -40.23 -13.23
N GLN A 457 19.37 -40.13 -14.49
CA GLN A 457 19.14 -41.30 -15.32
C GLN A 457 20.43 -42.11 -15.46
N THR A 458 20.32 -43.43 -15.33
CA THR A 458 21.45 -44.33 -15.61
C THR A 458 21.66 -44.37 -17.13
N LEU A 459 22.61 -43.57 -17.61
CA LEU A 459 23.03 -43.61 -19.01
C LEU A 459 23.76 -44.94 -19.26
N GLU A 460 23.05 -45.92 -19.81
CA GLU A 460 23.71 -47.08 -20.42
C GLU A 460 24.50 -46.58 -21.64
N PHE A 461 25.79 -46.35 -21.46
CA PHE A 461 26.70 -46.15 -22.58
C PHE A 461 26.73 -47.45 -23.38
N SER A 462 26.02 -47.51 -24.50
CA SER A 462 26.22 -48.56 -25.49
C SER A 462 27.62 -48.39 -26.07
N GLU A 463 28.59 -49.16 -25.59
CA GLU A 463 29.88 -49.31 -26.26
C GLU A 463 29.60 -49.75 -27.71
N THR A 464 29.85 -48.86 -28.68
CA THR A 464 29.84 -49.17 -30.11
C THR A 464 31.18 -48.85 -30.74
#